data_AF-A0A518EVP8-F1
#
_entry.id   AF-A0A518EVP8-F1
#
_cell.length_a   1.000
_cell.length_b   1.000
_cell.length_c   1.000
_cell.angle_alpha   90.00
_cell.angle_beta   90.00
_cell.angle_gamma   90.00
#
_symmetry.space_group_name_H-M   'P 1'
#
loop_
_entity.id
_entity.type
_entity.pdbx_description
1 polymer ?
#
loop_
_entity_poly.entity_id
_entity_poly.type
_entity_poly.pdbx_seq_one_letter_code
_entity_poly.pdbx_strand_id
1 'polypeptide(L)'
;MLALASLLLIAPAQSSSVIDVLLRELGPVPGLGPTAEVRGINAPRPGRGGGWVAGVLSYDPAAGNSSTWVAVGQRPGQQGGPVQLLRQPTVVQGAAQTGIFSPSMANGLVAYVDRQWAPHRVCIEDQPIVASGDIIGGTAGGTWEFFQQVELTTSGDLLISGMATLPGIGSREILWRWPQEEVLLTQGQSLPGFGIISRFETYLSVSPNGQHWSHVVRRGPGLSFGLVVDGEILDAAPGRPVIVGSAVPPDIAGSFGPSLWDGLQFPAQVNDRGDWAFKGWILTLGGTYHTVIARNGRTFFDGNPLANLIGIDARGAVFSHTGASLLIEEQPVVTYPFEVDIDGDGVPDPGGGLCSLGSYDTAPPSVDGQTVFKSRLREMNQCTFDDVIVRARPMRIDVPICEGVPNSTGQPGQLIVGGTSRALENEVSLQLFGLPESAPCYALLSRSAGFAANPGGSQGNLCLGGGIGRMVLSLFVAGAEGRGQVTIDLTAMREPTGYVAAMPGERWYFQAWYRDSLSGTATSNFTAASAVLLN
;
A
#
# COMPACT_ATOMS: atom_id res chain seq x y z
N MET A 1 10.60 51.50 38.90
CA MET A 1 10.99 50.21 38.29
C MET A 1 9.72 49.36 38.16
N LEU A 2 9.06 49.42 37.01
CA LEU A 2 8.02 48.45 36.61
C LEU A 2 8.70 47.44 35.69
N ALA A 3 8.64 46.15 36.04
CA ALA A 3 9.02 45.06 35.15
C ALA A 3 7.74 44.47 34.54
N LEU A 4 7.58 44.62 33.22
CA LEU A 4 6.57 43.90 32.45
C LEU A 4 6.93 42.41 32.43
N ALA A 5 6.05 41.56 32.95
CA ALA A 5 6.08 40.14 32.67
C ALA A 5 5.40 39.91 31.31
N SER A 6 6.20 39.55 30.30
CA SER A 6 5.69 39.11 29.00
C SER A 6 4.98 37.76 29.18
N LEU A 7 3.65 37.78 29.12
CA LEU A 7 2.85 36.58 28.90
C LEU A 7 3.17 36.07 27.48
N LEU A 8 4.03 35.06 27.37
CA LEU A 8 4.11 34.23 26.18
C LEU A 8 2.79 33.44 26.11
N LEU A 9 1.88 33.90 25.26
CA LEU A 9 0.78 33.08 24.76
C LEU A 9 1.40 31.90 24.03
N ILE A 10 1.38 30.72 24.67
CA ILE A 10 1.66 29.46 24.00
C ILE A 10 0.55 29.32 22.95
N ALA A 11 0.92 29.39 21.67
CA ALA A 11 0.00 29.07 20.59
C ALA A 11 -0.57 27.66 20.84
N PRO A 12 -1.89 27.43 20.63
CA PRO A 12 -2.42 26.08 20.71
C PRO A 12 -1.60 25.18 19.80
N ALA A 13 -1.25 23.97 20.28
CA ALA A 13 -0.56 22.97 19.48
C ALA A 13 -1.35 22.81 18.16
N GLN A 14 -0.73 23.27 17.06
CA GLN A 14 -1.36 23.26 15.75
C GLN A 14 -1.55 21.80 15.35
N SER A 15 -2.80 21.42 15.09
CA SER A 15 -3.14 20.23 14.30
C SER A 15 -2.30 20.31 13.02
N SER A 16 -1.24 19.49 12.90
CA SER A 16 -0.59 19.37 11.59
C SER A 16 -1.63 18.92 10.56
N SER A 17 -1.47 19.25 9.29
CA SER A 17 -2.37 18.73 8.26
C SER A 17 -2.42 17.20 8.25
N VAL A 18 -3.62 16.65 8.04
CA VAL A 18 -3.79 15.20 7.83
C VAL A 18 -3.43 14.83 6.40
N ILE A 19 -3.58 15.77 5.46
CA ILE A 19 -3.32 15.61 4.04
C ILE A 19 -2.60 16.84 3.47
N ASP A 20 -1.50 16.61 2.76
CA ASP A 20 -0.73 17.64 2.04
C ASP A 20 -0.98 17.56 0.54
N VAL A 21 -1.15 18.71 -0.13
CA VAL A 21 -1.13 18.78 -1.59
C VAL A 21 0.31 18.82 -2.08
N LEU A 22 0.71 17.82 -2.86
CA LEU A 22 2.08 17.71 -3.38
C LEU A 22 2.23 18.27 -4.80
N LEU A 23 1.20 18.10 -5.63
CA LEU A 23 1.19 18.53 -7.02
C LEU A 23 -0.25 18.77 -7.48
N ARG A 24 -0.46 19.75 -8.37
CA ARG A 24 -1.77 20.07 -8.95
C ARG A 24 -1.68 20.30 -10.45
N GLU A 25 -2.73 19.92 -11.18
CA GLU A 25 -2.92 20.37 -12.55
C GLU A 25 -2.97 21.90 -12.62
N LEU A 26 -2.52 22.44 -13.75
CA LEU A 26 -2.29 23.86 -14.03
C LEU A 26 -1.24 24.53 -13.11
N GLY A 27 -0.62 23.77 -12.21
CA GLY A 27 0.52 24.20 -11.42
C GLY A 27 1.86 24.02 -12.16
N PRO A 28 2.96 24.56 -11.61
CA PRO A 28 4.29 24.38 -12.20
C PRO A 28 4.70 22.92 -12.18
N VAL A 29 5.43 22.47 -13.22
CA VAL A 29 6.07 21.16 -13.19
C VAL A 29 7.40 21.27 -12.43
N PRO A 30 7.62 20.52 -11.35
CA PRO A 30 8.87 20.57 -10.60
C PRO A 30 10.08 20.37 -11.51
N GLY A 31 11.14 21.17 -11.32
CA GLY A 31 12.41 21.04 -12.04
C GLY A 31 12.41 21.43 -13.52
N LEU A 32 11.26 21.82 -14.10
CA LEU A 32 11.18 22.35 -15.46
C LEU A 32 11.19 23.88 -15.48
N GLY A 33 11.18 24.47 -16.69
CA GLY A 33 11.16 25.92 -16.87
C GLY A 33 9.93 26.58 -16.21
N PRO A 34 10.00 27.89 -15.91
CA PRO A 34 8.95 28.59 -15.16
C PRO A 34 7.60 28.68 -15.90
N THR A 35 7.59 28.37 -17.20
CA THR A 35 6.39 28.33 -18.05
C THR A 35 5.79 26.93 -18.19
N ALA A 36 6.50 25.89 -17.74
CA ALA A 36 6.03 24.51 -17.84
C ALA A 36 4.96 24.24 -16.78
N GLU A 37 3.81 23.74 -17.21
CA GLU A 37 2.66 23.45 -16.36
C GLU A 37 2.20 22.00 -16.48
N VAL A 38 1.59 21.51 -15.39
CA VAL A 38 0.98 20.18 -15.33
C VAL A 38 -0.36 20.21 -16.08
N ARG A 39 -0.53 19.32 -17.07
CA ARG A 39 -1.78 19.17 -17.85
C ARG A 39 -2.46 17.82 -17.67
N GLY A 40 -1.83 16.89 -16.96
CA GLY A 40 -2.35 15.55 -16.73
C GLY A 40 -1.57 14.84 -15.66
N ILE A 41 -2.25 14.13 -14.77
CA ILE A 41 -1.63 13.37 -13.68
C ILE A 41 -2.06 11.89 -13.75
N ASN A 42 -1.09 11.00 -13.93
CA ASN A 42 -1.33 9.57 -13.72
C ASN A 42 -1.35 9.24 -12.22
N ALA A 43 -2.02 8.14 -11.86
CA ALA A 43 -2.02 7.65 -10.49
C ALA A 43 -0.58 7.52 -9.96
N PRO A 44 -0.27 8.07 -8.77
CA PRO A 44 1.03 7.86 -8.15
C PRO A 44 1.21 6.38 -7.80
N ARG A 45 2.45 5.92 -7.81
CA ARG A 45 2.87 4.56 -7.47
C ARG A 45 3.87 4.62 -6.34
N PRO A 46 3.75 3.77 -5.30
CA PRO A 46 4.71 3.77 -4.20
C PRO A 46 6.02 3.16 -4.68
N GLY A 47 7.14 3.69 -4.18
CA GLY A 47 8.43 3.07 -4.37
C GLY A 47 8.58 1.84 -3.47
N ARG A 48 9.05 0.72 -4.00
CA ARG A 48 9.23 -0.55 -3.26
C ARG A 48 10.32 -0.50 -2.19
N GLY A 49 11.08 0.59 -2.09
CA GLY A 49 12.03 0.87 -1.01
C GLY A 49 11.80 2.24 -0.34
N GLY A 50 10.57 2.75 -0.40
CA GLY A 50 10.21 4.09 0.06
C GLY A 50 10.03 5.09 -1.09
N GLY A 51 9.35 6.20 -0.80
CA GLY A 51 9.08 7.25 -1.78
C GLY A 51 7.93 6.89 -2.74
N TRP A 52 7.79 7.64 -3.84
CA TRP A 52 6.73 7.44 -4.84
C TRP A 52 7.08 8.10 -6.18
N VAL A 53 6.52 7.57 -7.28
CA VAL A 53 6.61 8.12 -8.65
C VAL A 53 5.22 8.37 -9.21
N ALA A 54 5.06 9.40 -10.03
CA ALA A 54 3.93 9.54 -10.93
C ALA A 54 4.40 9.98 -12.32
N GLY A 55 3.69 9.52 -13.35
CA GLY A 55 3.79 10.11 -14.68
C GLY A 55 2.96 11.39 -14.74
N VAL A 56 3.53 12.46 -15.27
CA VAL A 56 2.87 13.76 -15.42
C VAL A 56 3.01 14.26 -16.85
N LEU A 57 1.88 14.66 -17.45
CA LEU A 57 1.87 15.34 -18.73
C LEU A 57 2.23 16.80 -18.52
N SER A 58 3.47 17.16 -18.84
CA SER A 58 3.92 18.54 -18.89
C SER A 58 3.49 19.21 -20.20
N TYR A 59 3.24 20.51 -20.15
CA TYR A 59 3.11 21.38 -21.32
C TYR A 59 3.93 22.63 -21.08
N ASP A 60 4.76 23.01 -22.06
CA ASP A 60 5.54 24.24 -21.97
C ASP A 60 5.32 25.11 -23.23
N PRO A 61 4.62 26.25 -23.11
CA PRO A 61 4.39 27.14 -24.24
C PRO A 61 5.67 27.82 -24.74
N ALA A 62 6.66 28.01 -23.87
CA ALA A 62 7.96 28.59 -24.27
C ALA A 62 8.81 27.58 -25.07
N ALA A 63 8.59 26.28 -24.86
CA ALA A 63 9.23 25.19 -25.58
C ALA A 63 8.41 24.72 -26.81
N GLY A 64 7.83 25.68 -27.54
CA GLY A 64 7.14 25.42 -28.81
C GLY A 64 5.78 24.73 -28.67
N ASN A 65 5.07 24.93 -27.54
CA ASN A 65 3.77 24.31 -27.24
C ASN A 65 3.80 22.77 -27.29
N SER A 66 4.90 22.17 -26.81
CA SER A 66 5.03 20.72 -26.77
C SER A 66 4.47 20.16 -25.46
N SER A 67 3.77 19.02 -25.56
CA SER A 67 3.39 18.23 -24.39
C SER A 67 4.25 16.98 -24.31
N THR A 68 4.74 16.68 -23.11
CA THR A 68 5.49 15.44 -22.90
C THR A 68 5.27 14.85 -21.52
N TRP A 69 5.31 13.53 -21.45
CA TRP A 69 5.23 12.81 -20.19
C TRP A 69 6.59 12.81 -19.50
N VAL A 70 6.62 13.26 -18.25
CA VAL A 70 7.78 13.21 -17.36
C VAL A 70 7.45 12.35 -16.14
N ALA A 71 8.46 11.86 -15.43
CA ALA A 71 8.26 11.25 -14.12
C ALA A 71 8.65 12.24 -13.02
N VAL A 72 7.73 12.45 -12.09
CA VAL A 72 7.95 13.24 -10.88
C VAL A 72 7.74 12.38 -9.64
N GLY A 73 8.20 12.85 -8.50
CA GLY A 73 7.97 12.16 -7.23
C GLY A 73 9.00 12.50 -6.17
N GLN A 74 9.16 11.61 -5.21
CA GLN A 74 10.10 11.75 -4.11
C GLN A 74 10.83 10.43 -3.89
N ARG A 75 12.16 10.47 -3.78
CA ARG A 75 12.99 9.29 -3.52
C ARG A 75 12.91 8.88 -2.03
N PRO A 76 13.34 7.65 -1.68
CA PRO A 76 13.44 7.23 -0.28
C PRO A 76 14.18 8.26 0.59
N GLY A 77 13.61 8.59 1.75
CA GLY A 77 14.16 9.57 2.71
C GLY A 77 13.96 11.04 2.34
N GLN A 78 13.35 11.35 1.19
CA GLN A 78 13.10 12.73 0.75
C GLN A 78 11.63 13.14 0.87
N GLN A 79 10.81 12.34 1.53
CA GLN A 79 9.37 12.52 1.50
C GLN A 79 8.94 13.80 2.22
N GLY A 80 9.63 14.25 3.26
CA GLY A 80 9.33 15.55 3.89
C GLY A 80 9.65 16.79 3.02
N GLY A 81 10.30 16.62 1.86
CA GLY A 81 10.70 17.71 0.98
C GLY A 81 9.68 18.03 -0.13
N PRO A 82 10.04 18.91 -1.08
CA PRO A 82 9.21 19.17 -2.26
C PRO A 82 9.22 17.99 -3.25
N VAL A 83 8.23 17.95 -4.14
CA VAL A 83 8.23 17.03 -5.30
C VAL A 83 9.37 17.37 -6.24
N GLN A 84 9.99 16.35 -6.82
CA GLN A 84 11.13 16.48 -7.72
C GLN A 84 10.82 15.94 -9.11
N LEU A 85 11.50 16.50 -10.12
CA LEU A 85 11.62 15.87 -11.43
C LEU A 85 12.55 14.67 -11.32
N LEU A 86 12.01 13.47 -11.50
CA LEU A 86 12.78 12.23 -11.41
C LEU A 86 13.34 11.83 -12.77
N ARG A 87 12.54 11.94 -13.84
CA ARG A 87 12.96 11.68 -15.22
C ARG A 87 12.24 12.63 -16.17
N GLN A 88 12.92 13.01 -17.24
CA GLN A 88 12.34 13.68 -18.40
C GLN A 88 12.91 13.07 -19.68
N PRO A 89 12.21 13.13 -20.81
CA PRO A 89 12.72 12.61 -22.07
C PRO A 89 14.09 13.17 -22.41
N THR A 90 15.02 12.29 -22.76
CA THR A 90 16.37 12.63 -23.20
C THR A 90 16.77 11.82 -24.44
N VAL A 91 18.02 11.96 -24.90
CA VAL A 91 18.59 11.09 -25.93
C VAL A 91 19.30 9.94 -25.24
N VAL A 92 18.76 8.73 -25.43
CA VAL A 92 19.33 7.49 -24.88
C VAL A 92 19.90 6.67 -26.03
N GLN A 93 21.19 6.33 -25.97
CA GLN A 93 21.89 5.57 -27.02
C GLN A 93 21.63 6.10 -28.45
N GLY A 94 21.63 7.42 -28.62
CA GLY A 94 21.41 8.07 -29.91
C GLY A 94 19.95 8.17 -30.37
N ALA A 95 18.98 7.63 -29.62
CA ALA A 95 17.56 7.76 -29.93
C ALA A 95 16.81 8.60 -28.89
N ALA A 96 16.11 9.62 -29.38
CA ALA A 96 15.30 10.53 -28.57
C ALA A 96 14.06 9.83 -28.00
N GLN A 97 13.85 10.00 -26.71
CA GLN A 97 12.63 9.58 -26.01
C GLN A 97 11.47 10.53 -26.34
N THR A 98 10.23 10.04 -26.29
CA THR A 98 9.04 10.88 -26.54
C THR A 98 8.24 11.16 -25.28
N GLY A 99 8.46 10.38 -24.22
CA GLY A 99 7.76 10.51 -22.94
C GLY A 99 8.24 9.45 -21.96
N ILE A 100 7.97 9.67 -20.68
CA ILE A 100 8.24 8.71 -19.61
C ILE A 100 6.91 8.08 -19.19
N PHE A 101 6.72 6.81 -19.52
CA PHE A 101 5.48 6.07 -19.30
C PHE A 101 5.67 4.93 -18.29
N SER A 102 4.59 4.59 -17.59
CA SER A 102 4.56 3.51 -16.59
C SER A 102 5.74 3.52 -15.61
N PRO A 103 6.06 4.67 -14.98
CA PRO A 103 7.22 4.73 -14.09
C PRO A 103 7.03 3.81 -12.87
N SER A 104 8.11 3.17 -12.45
CA SER A 104 8.19 2.34 -11.25
C SER A 104 9.48 2.66 -10.51
N MET A 105 9.50 2.55 -9.18
CA MET A 105 10.67 2.91 -8.37
C MET A 105 10.97 1.86 -7.32
N ALA A 106 12.25 1.55 -7.15
CA ALA A 106 12.76 0.78 -6.02
C ALA A 106 14.20 1.19 -5.73
N ASN A 107 14.60 1.16 -4.46
CA ASN A 107 15.94 1.54 -4.01
C ASN A 107 16.40 2.91 -4.54
N GLY A 108 15.44 3.82 -4.72
CA GLY A 108 15.70 5.13 -5.30
C GLY A 108 16.14 5.12 -6.76
N LEU A 109 15.92 4.05 -7.54
CA LEU A 109 16.07 4.01 -9.00
C LEU A 109 14.70 4.08 -9.67
N VAL A 110 14.61 4.68 -10.86
CA VAL A 110 13.36 4.74 -11.64
C VAL A 110 13.47 3.90 -12.91
N ALA A 111 12.57 2.92 -13.03
CA ALA A 111 12.32 2.17 -14.26
C ALA A 111 11.11 2.76 -15.01
N TYR A 112 11.13 2.73 -16.33
CA TYR A 112 10.04 3.29 -17.15
C TYR A 112 10.06 2.76 -18.59
N VAL A 113 8.97 3.02 -19.32
CA VAL A 113 8.84 2.82 -20.77
C VAL A 113 8.96 4.18 -21.48
N ASP A 114 9.79 4.31 -22.51
CA ASP A 114 10.21 5.63 -23.02
C ASP A 114 9.42 6.20 -24.24
N ARG A 115 8.46 5.43 -24.78
CA ARG A 115 7.70 5.79 -25.98
C ARG A 115 6.28 5.24 -25.98
N GLN A 116 5.37 5.98 -26.60
CA GLN A 116 3.97 5.56 -26.81
C GLN A 116 3.80 4.73 -28.10
N TRP A 117 4.74 4.82 -29.05
CA TRP A 117 4.70 4.11 -30.34
C TRP A 117 6.09 3.61 -30.73
N ALA A 118 6.15 2.42 -31.35
CA ALA A 118 7.38 1.70 -31.62
C ALA A 118 8.40 2.49 -32.45
N PRO A 119 9.72 2.29 -32.22
CA PRO A 119 10.31 1.36 -31.26
C PRO A 119 10.20 1.87 -29.81
N HIS A 120 9.80 0.99 -28.88
CA HIS A 120 9.73 1.26 -27.44
C HIS A 120 10.99 0.73 -26.74
N ARG A 121 11.35 1.32 -25.60
CA ARG A 121 12.36 0.76 -24.70
C ARG A 121 11.89 0.77 -23.27
N VAL A 122 12.35 -0.23 -22.53
CA VAL A 122 12.34 -0.23 -21.07
C VAL A 122 13.70 0.23 -20.60
N CYS A 123 13.73 1.23 -19.71
CA CYS A 123 14.96 1.79 -19.17
C CYS A 123 14.96 1.76 -17.65
N ILE A 124 16.15 1.70 -17.05
CA ILE A 124 16.42 2.04 -15.64
C ILE A 124 17.41 3.19 -15.64
N GLU A 125 17.06 4.34 -15.06
CA GLU A 125 17.94 5.53 -15.04
C GLU A 125 18.59 5.86 -16.39
N ASP A 126 17.77 5.86 -17.45
CA ASP A 126 18.18 6.14 -18.84
C ASP A 126 19.15 5.12 -19.44
N GLN A 127 19.38 3.98 -18.76
CA GLN A 127 20.04 2.80 -19.32
C GLN A 127 18.98 1.86 -19.92
N PRO A 128 18.98 1.60 -21.23
CA PRO A 128 18.09 0.62 -21.85
C PRO A 128 18.34 -0.78 -21.32
N ILE A 129 17.27 -1.49 -21.00
CA ILE A 129 17.28 -2.89 -20.57
C ILE A 129 16.85 -3.78 -21.74
N VAL A 130 15.72 -3.46 -22.36
CA VAL A 130 15.17 -4.16 -23.54
C VAL A 130 14.45 -3.16 -24.44
N ALA A 131 14.43 -3.44 -25.74
CA ALA A 131 13.76 -2.67 -26.78
C ALA A 131 12.80 -3.53 -27.61
N SER A 132 11.85 -2.89 -28.28
CA SER A 132 11.06 -3.53 -29.34
C SER A 132 11.99 -4.15 -30.40
N GLY A 133 11.76 -5.42 -30.74
CA GLY A 133 12.56 -6.21 -31.66
C GLY A 133 13.65 -7.05 -30.97
N ASP A 134 14.02 -6.75 -29.73
CA ASP A 134 14.97 -7.57 -28.98
C ASP A 134 14.40 -8.96 -28.72
N ILE A 135 15.29 -9.96 -28.73
CA ILE A 135 14.94 -11.35 -28.41
C ILE A 135 14.59 -11.45 -26.93
N ILE A 136 13.50 -12.16 -26.63
CA ILE A 136 13.06 -12.43 -25.27
C ILE A 136 13.71 -13.72 -24.80
N GLY A 137 14.64 -13.64 -23.86
CA GLY A 137 15.20 -14.83 -23.21
C GLY A 137 14.11 -15.68 -22.56
N GLY A 138 14.33 -17.00 -22.53
CA GLY A 138 13.32 -17.98 -22.12
C GLY A 138 12.24 -18.27 -23.18
N THR A 139 12.22 -17.53 -24.29
CA THR A 139 11.37 -17.85 -25.45
C THR A 139 12.19 -18.51 -26.56
N ALA A 140 11.53 -19.33 -27.41
CA ALA A 140 12.17 -19.96 -28.57
C ALA A 140 12.35 -18.96 -29.74
N GLY A 141 12.97 -17.81 -29.48
CA GLY A 141 13.21 -16.74 -30.47
C GLY A 141 12.08 -15.72 -30.61
N GLY A 142 11.27 -15.54 -29.57
CA GLY A 142 10.28 -14.47 -29.50
C GLY A 142 10.93 -13.09 -29.43
N THR A 143 10.24 -12.07 -29.92
CA THR A 143 10.73 -10.69 -29.92
C THR A 143 9.70 -9.73 -29.34
N TRP A 144 10.15 -8.72 -28.61
CA TRP A 144 9.27 -7.68 -28.07
C TRP A 144 8.61 -6.85 -29.17
N GLU A 145 7.30 -6.57 -29.03
CA GLU A 145 6.57 -5.64 -29.89
C GLU A 145 6.44 -4.28 -29.19
N PHE A 146 5.84 -4.27 -27.99
CA PHE A 146 5.71 -3.09 -27.14
C PHE A 146 5.57 -3.48 -25.67
N PHE A 147 5.77 -2.50 -24.79
CA PHE A 147 5.71 -2.67 -23.34
C PHE A 147 4.50 -1.92 -22.78
N GLN A 148 3.79 -2.52 -21.83
CA GLN A 148 2.62 -1.95 -21.16
C GLN A 148 2.98 -1.44 -19.77
N GLN A 149 3.71 -2.25 -19.00
CA GLN A 149 4.00 -1.96 -17.60
C GLN A 149 5.37 -2.51 -17.20
N VAL A 150 6.03 -1.80 -16.29
CA VAL A 150 7.27 -2.24 -15.66
C VAL A 150 7.15 -2.13 -14.14
N GLU A 151 7.74 -3.07 -13.42
CA GLU A 151 7.77 -3.09 -11.96
C GLU A 151 9.18 -3.42 -11.47
N LEU A 152 9.88 -2.40 -10.96
CA LEU A 152 11.21 -2.54 -10.38
C LEU A 152 11.08 -2.95 -8.91
N THR A 153 11.89 -3.90 -8.47
CA THR A 153 11.83 -4.50 -7.12
C THR A 153 13.04 -4.11 -6.27
N THR A 154 12.97 -4.31 -4.95
CA THR A 154 14.11 -4.07 -4.04
C THR A 154 15.24 -5.07 -4.19
N SER A 155 14.97 -6.25 -4.77
CA SER A 155 16.00 -7.21 -5.18
C SER A 155 16.80 -6.75 -6.40
N GLY A 156 16.30 -5.74 -7.13
CA GLY A 156 16.87 -5.28 -8.40
C GLY A 156 16.30 -5.98 -9.63
N ASP A 157 15.32 -6.88 -9.45
CA ASP A 157 14.59 -7.48 -10.55
C ASP A 157 13.66 -6.46 -11.22
N LEU A 158 13.42 -6.67 -12.51
CA LEU A 158 12.47 -5.89 -13.28
C LEU A 158 11.46 -6.82 -13.93
N LEU A 159 10.20 -6.71 -13.51
CA LEU A 159 9.09 -7.41 -14.15
C LEU A 159 8.50 -6.52 -15.26
N ILE A 160 8.37 -7.08 -16.45
CA ILE A 160 7.93 -6.38 -17.66
C ILE A 160 6.71 -7.10 -18.21
N SER A 161 5.60 -6.38 -18.33
CA SER A 161 4.41 -6.83 -19.04
C SER A 161 4.30 -6.12 -20.38
N GLY A 162 4.05 -6.88 -21.45
CA GLY A 162 3.96 -6.33 -22.80
C GLY A 162 3.49 -7.36 -23.83
N MET A 163 3.58 -6.96 -25.10
CA MET A 163 3.28 -7.83 -26.24
C MET A 163 4.56 -8.30 -26.91
N ALA A 164 4.55 -9.55 -27.34
CA ALA A 164 5.67 -10.20 -28.01
C ALA A 164 5.20 -11.03 -29.20
N THR A 165 5.94 -11.00 -30.31
CA THR A 165 5.76 -11.95 -31.40
C THR A 165 6.49 -13.24 -31.05
N LEU A 166 5.75 -14.35 -30.89
CA LEU A 166 6.32 -15.67 -30.64
C LEU A 166 6.34 -16.52 -31.93
N PRO A 167 7.47 -17.13 -32.32
CA PRO A 167 7.57 -17.93 -33.55
C PRO A 167 6.53 -19.05 -33.62
N GLY A 168 5.81 -19.12 -34.74
CA GLY A 168 4.76 -20.12 -34.97
C GLY A 168 3.47 -19.92 -34.16
N ILE A 169 3.42 -18.96 -33.24
CA ILE A 169 2.28 -18.69 -32.36
C ILE A 169 1.64 -17.32 -32.69
N GLY A 170 2.47 -16.33 -33.04
CA GLY A 170 2.07 -14.95 -33.31
C GLY A 170 2.18 -14.05 -32.08
N SER A 171 1.54 -12.88 -32.15
CA SER A 171 1.57 -11.87 -31.09
C SER A 171 0.84 -12.36 -29.83
N ARG A 172 1.48 -12.26 -28.67
CA ARG A 172 0.98 -12.69 -27.36
C ARG A 172 1.38 -11.72 -26.26
N GLU A 173 0.50 -11.54 -25.27
CA GLU A 173 0.87 -10.89 -24.01
C GLU A 173 1.82 -11.78 -23.21
N ILE A 174 2.85 -11.18 -22.62
CA ILE A 174 3.87 -11.88 -21.84
C ILE A 174 4.23 -11.06 -20.60
N LEU A 175 4.38 -11.76 -19.48
CA LEU A 175 5.01 -11.25 -18.28
C LEU A 175 6.39 -11.90 -18.17
N TRP A 176 7.42 -11.08 -18.08
CA TRP A 176 8.81 -11.50 -18.12
C TRP A 176 9.63 -10.85 -17.02
N ARG A 177 10.65 -11.54 -16.51
CA ARG A 177 11.53 -11.09 -15.43
C ARG A 177 12.97 -10.96 -15.89
N TRP A 178 13.57 -9.81 -15.60
CA TRP A 178 15.00 -9.52 -15.77
C TRP A 178 15.69 -9.40 -14.40
N PRO A 179 16.97 -9.81 -14.25
CA PRO A 179 17.91 -10.30 -15.27
C PRO A 179 17.88 -11.81 -15.53
N GLN A 180 17.00 -12.56 -14.87
CA GLN A 180 16.92 -14.03 -15.02
C GLN A 180 16.44 -14.46 -16.41
N GLU A 181 15.85 -13.53 -17.16
CA GLU A 181 15.25 -13.76 -18.47
C GLU A 181 14.16 -14.84 -18.45
N GLU A 182 13.34 -14.79 -17.42
CA GLU A 182 12.32 -15.80 -17.13
C GLU A 182 10.95 -15.35 -17.63
N VAL A 183 10.26 -16.21 -18.37
CA VAL A 183 8.86 -16.01 -18.75
C VAL A 183 7.96 -16.48 -17.62
N LEU A 184 7.28 -15.56 -16.93
CA LEU A 184 6.45 -15.86 -15.77
C LEU A 184 5.01 -16.24 -16.16
N LEU A 185 4.46 -15.60 -17.19
CA LEU A 185 3.10 -15.85 -17.67
C LEU A 185 2.98 -15.50 -19.14
N THR A 186 2.27 -16.31 -19.93
CA THR A 186 2.04 -16.03 -21.36
C THR A 186 0.57 -16.18 -21.72
N GLN A 187 0.05 -15.27 -22.55
CA GLN A 187 -1.24 -15.45 -23.20
C GLN A 187 -1.23 -16.75 -24.04
N GLY A 188 -2.24 -17.59 -23.85
CA GLY A 188 -2.32 -18.93 -24.46
C GLY A 188 -1.80 -20.06 -23.56
N GLN A 189 -1.15 -19.74 -22.43
CA GLN A 189 -0.82 -20.74 -21.41
C GLN A 189 -2.10 -21.31 -20.79
N SER A 190 -2.11 -22.62 -20.55
CA SER A 190 -3.18 -23.31 -19.82
C SER A 190 -2.85 -23.35 -18.33
N LEU A 191 -3.76 -22.87 -17.51
CA LEU A 191 -3.68 -22.98 -16.04
C LEU A 191 -4.60 -24.09 -15.52
N PRO A 192 -4.15 -24.95 -14.59
CA PRO A 192 -5.01 -25.91 -13.91
C PRO A 192 -6.26 -25.25 -13.32
N GLY A 193 -7.42 -25.90 -13.46
CA GLY A 193 -8.71 -25.38 -12.96
C GLY A 193 -9.32 -24.21 -13.74
N PHE A 194 -8.53 -23.43 -14.47
CA PHE A 194 -9.01 -22.26 -15.23
C PHE A 194 -9.08 -22.50 -16.74
N GLY A 195 -8.08 -23.15 -17.34
CA GLY A 195 -7.96 -23.35 -18.78
C GLY A 195 -7.02 -22.33 -19.44
N ILE A 196 -7.24 -22.07 -20.72
CA ILE A 196 -6.34 -21.23 -21.54
C ILE A 196 -6.57 -19.74 -21.25
N ILE A 197 -5.49 -19.03 -20.94
CA ILE A 197 -5.49 -17.57 -20.80
C ILE A 197 -5.68 -16.94 -22.18
N SER A 198 -6.74 -16.16 -22.36
CA SER A 198 -6.95 -15.40 -23.59
C SER A 198 -6.45 -13.96 -23.51
N ARG A 199 -6.31 -13.41 -22.30
CA ARG A 199 -5.89 -12.01 -22.09
C ARG A 199 -5.47 -11.72 -20.65
N PHE A 200 -4.61 -10.73 -20.49
CA PHE A 200 -4.30 -10.01 -19.26
C PHE A 200 -5.25 -8.80 -19.13
N GLU A 201 -5.94 -8.64 -18.00
CA GLU A 201 -7.03 -7.64 -17.90
C GLU A 201 -6.66 -6.40 -17.06
N THR A 202 -5.85 -6.56 -16.03
CA THR A 202 -5.54 -5.51 -15.07
C THR A 202 -4.03 -5.29 -14.95
N TYR A 203 -3.64 -4.28 -14.19
CA TYR A 203 -2.24 -4.03 -13.87
C TYR A 203 -1.61 -5.22 -13.14
N LEU A 204 -0.30 -5.36 -13.29
CA LEU A 204 0.54 -6.26 -12.50
C LEU A 204 0.68 -5.72 -11.07
N SER A 205 0.56 -6.60 -10.07
CA SER A 205 0.95 -6.35 -8.69
C SER A 205 2.19 -7.16 -8.35
N VAL A 206 3.18 -6.56 -7.70
CA VAL A 206 4.46 -7.22 -7.36
C VAL A 206 4.87 -6.80 -5.97
N SER A 207 5.18 -7.79 -5.14
CA SER A 207 5.75 -7.62 -3.80
C SER A 207 7.04 -6.79 -3.84
N PRO A 208 7.38 -6.05 -2.77
CA PRO A 208 8.60 -5.25 -2.69
C PRO A 208 9.85 -5.97 -3.23
N ASN A 209 10.09 -7.21 -2.82
CA ASN A 209 11.27 -8.00 -3.19
C ASN A 209 11.15 -8.76 -4.52
N GLY A 210 9.99 -8.72 -5.20
CA GLY A 210 9.79 -9.41 -6.48
C GLY A 210 9.52 -10.91 -6.42
N GLN A 211 9.51 -11.52 -5.23
CA GLN A 211 9.28 -12.95 -5.07
C GLN A 211 7.84 -13.34 -5.39
N HIS A 212 6.89 -12.51 -4.95
CA HIS A 212 5.47 -12.69 -5.19
C HIS A 212 4.93 -11.66 -6.19
N TRP A 213 4.04 -12.10 -7.08
CA TRP A 213 3.32 -11.25 -8.01
C TRP A 213 1.90 -11.78 -8.26
N SER A 214 1.01 -10.90 -8.74
CA SER A 214 -0.34 -11.29 -9.10
C SER A 214 -0.88 -10.55 -10.31
N HIS A 215 -1.85 -11.18 -10.98
CA HIS A 215 -2.47 -10.67 -12.19
C HIS A 215 -3.92 -11.16 -12.31
N VAL A 216 -4.83 -10.36 -12.89
CA VAL A 216 -6.14 -10.87 -13.34
C VAL A 216 -6.06 -11.30 -14.79
N VAL A 217 -6.46 -12.53 -15.06
CA VAL A 217 -6.47 -13.12 -16.40
C VAL A 217 -7.88 -13.46 -16.84
N ARG A 218 -8.11 -13.55 -18.15
CA ARG A 218 -9.40 -13.90 -18.74
C ARG A 218 -9.35 -15.20 -19.50
N ARG A 219 -10.46 -15.95 -19.46
CA ARG A 219 -10.72 -17.15 -20.25
C ARG A 219 -11.74 -16.86 -21.37
N GLY A 220 -11.25 -16.66 -22.58
CA GLY A 220 -12.07 -16.47 -23.78
C GLY A 220 -12.81 -15.11 -23.82
N PRO A 221 -13.74 -14.91 -24.77
CA PRO A 221 -14.42 -13.63 -24.98
C PRO A 221 -15.52 -13.31 -23.94
N GLY A 222 -15.79 -14.19 -22.96
CA GLY A 222 -16.80 -13.98 -21.91
C GLY A 222 -16.25 -13.26 -20.66
N LEU A 223 -17.08 -13.06 -19.64
CA LEU A 223 -16.69 -12.45 -18.34
C LEU A 223 -16.08 -13.47 -17.37
N SER A 224 -15.26 -14.40 -17.87
CA SER A 224 -14.63 -15.44 -17.06
C SER A 224 -13.23 -15.00 -16.65
N PHE A 225 -13.14 -14.30 -15.52
CA PHE A 225 -11.89 -13.82 -14.94
C PHE A 225 -11.36 -14.79 -13.88
N GLY A 226 -10.04 -14.87 -13.76
CA GLY A 226 -9.33 -15.61 -12.72
C GLY A 226 -8.22 -14.76 -12.13
N LEU A 227 -8.01 -14.90 -10.82
CA LEU A 227 -6.89 -14.26 -10.14
C LEU A 227 -5.70 -15.23 -10.12
N VAL A 228 -4.57 -14.79 -10.67
CA VAL A 228 -3.31 -15.54 -10.68
C VAL A 228 -2.39 -14.94 -9.63
N VAL A 229 -1.76 -15.79 -8.82
CA VAL A 229 -0.65 -15.46 -7.91
C VAL A 229 0.48 -16.44 -8.21
N ASP A 230 1.67 -15.92 -8.48
CA ASP A 230 2.89 -16.71 -8.73
C ASP A 230 2.74 -17.80 -9.80
N GLY A 231 1.99 -17.49 -10.87
CA GLY A 231 1.79 -18.39 -12.02
C GLY A 231 0.67 -19.41 -11.84
N GLU A 232 0.02 -19.45 -10.68
CA GLU A 232 -1.10 -20.37 -10.38
C GLU A 232 -2.39 -19.60 -10.11
N ILE A 233 -3.54 -20.24 -10.34
CA ILE A 233 -4.82 -19.66 -9.95
C ILE A 233 -4.89 -19.63 -8.42
N LEU A 234 -5.20 -18.48 -7.86
CA LEU A 234 -5.34 -18.32 -6.43
C LEU A 234 -6.50 -19.19 -5.92
N ASP A 235 -6.18 -20.16 -5.06
CA ASP A 235 -7.16 -20.89 -4.26
C ASP A 235 -7.37 -20.18 -2.92
N ALA A 236 -8.55 -19.59 -2.74
CA ALA A 236 -8.89 -18.89 -1.49
C ALA A 236 -9.13 -19.86 -0.32
N ALA A 237 -9.46 -21.12 -0.63
CA ALA A 237 -9.48 -22.25 0.28
C ALA A 237 -9.23 -23.52 -0.56
N PRO A 238 -8.90 -24.69 0.04
CA PRO A 238 -8.63 -25.90 -0.73
C PRO A 238 -9.76 -26.24 -1.72
N GLY A 239 -9.45 -26.21 -3.03
CA GLY A 239 -10.40 -26.47 -4.11
C GLY A 239 -11.46 -25.37 -4.32
N ARG A 240 -11.20 -24.15 -3.84
CA ARG A 240 -12.06 -22.97 -4.01
C ARG A 240 -11.28 -21.87 -4.76
N PRO A 241 -11.14 -22.00 -6.09
CA PRO A 241 -10.38 -21.06 -6.88
C PRO A 241 -11.09 -19.70 -6.95
N VAL A 242 -10.32 -18.63 -7.04
CA VAL A 242 -10.83 -17.28 -7.26
C VAL A 242 -11.05 -17.08 -8.76
N ILE A 243 -12.13 -17.68 -9.26
CA ILE A 243 -12.60 -17.60 -10.65
C ILE A 243 -14.04 -17.12 -10.66
N VAL A 244 -14.36 -16.14 -11.50
CA VAL A 244 -15.75 -15.67 -11.68
C VAL A 244 -16.66 -16.83 -12.12
N GLY A 245 -17.77 -16.99 -11.41
CA GLY A 245 -18.74 -18.08 -11.52
C GLY A 245 -18.49 -19.26 -10.58
N SER A 246 -17.33 -19.34 -9.92
CA SER A 246 -17.03 -20.39 -8.95
C SER A 246 -17.52 -20.01 -7.54
N ALA A 247 -17.68 -21.01 -6.68
CA ALA A 247 -18.23 -20.82 -5.35
C ALA A 247 -17.23 -20.18 -4.37
N VAL A 248 -17.70 -19.17 -3.65
CA VAL A 248 -16.94 -18.44 -2.62
C VAL A 248 -16.79 -19.32 -1.37
N PRO A 249 -15.60 -19.42 -0.75
CA PRO A 249 -15.43 -20.09 0.54
C PRO A 249 -16.36 -19.53 1.62
N PRO A 250 -16.91 -20.36 2.54
CA PRO A 250 -17.74 -19.87 3.64
C PRO A 250 -17.05 -18.78 4.49
N ASP A 251 -15.74 -18.90 4.72
CA ASP A 251 -14.95 -17.95 5.50
C ASP A 251 -14.78 -16.57 4.81
N ILE A 252 -15.09 -16.49 3.51
CA ILE A 252 -15.13 -15.24 2.72
C ILE A 252 -16.58 -14.79 2.48
N ALA A 253 -17.49 -15.73 2.29
CA ALA A 253 -18.89 -15.41 2.11
C ALA A 253 -19.52 -14.86 3.40
N GLY A 254 -18.98 -15.24 4.57
CA GLY A 254 -19.38 -14.73 5.87
C GLY A 254 -20.89 -14.83 6.08
N SER A 255 -21.49 -13.72 6.47
CA SER A 255 -22.93 -13.62 6.77
C SER A 255 -23.85 -13.72 5.54
N PHE A 256 -23.32 -13.61 4.31
CA PHE A 256 -24.12 -13.64 3.09
C PHE A 256 -24.58 -15.06 2.69
N GLY A 257 -23.95 -16.09 3.25
CA GLY A 257 -24.22 -17.48 2.90
C GLY A 257 -23.70 -17.87 1.52
N PRO A 258 -24.18 -19.01 0.95
CA PRO A 258 -23.65 -19.53 -0.31
C PRO A 258 -23.71 -18.51 -1.45
N SER A 259 -22.53 -18.27 -2.05
CA SER A 259 -22.34 -17.23 -3.05
C SER A 259 -21.37 -17.68 -4.14
N LEU A 260 -21.41 -17.02 -5.28
CA LEU A 260 -20.46 -17.17 -6.39
C LEU A 260 -19.62 -15.90 -6.53
N TRP A 261 -18.37 -16.05 -6.98
CA TRP A 261 -17.60 -14.91 -7.46
C TRP A 261 -18.27 -14.33 -8.70
N ASP A 262 -18.51 -13.03 -8.70
CA ASP A 262 -19.15 -12.33 -9.82
C ASP A 262 -18.17 -11.43 -10.58
N GLY A 263 -17.20 -10.87 -9.87
CA GLY A 263 -16.14 -10.08 -10.49
C GLY A 263 -14.95 -9.88 -9.56
N LEU A 264 -13.87 -9.34 -10.12
CA LEU A 264 -12.63 -9.04 -9.41
C LEU A 264 -12.22 -7.60 -9.73
N GLN A 265 -11.87 -6.83 -8.69
CA GLN A 265 -11.42 -5.45 -8.82
C GLN A 265 -9.90 -5.42 -8.62
N PHE A 266 -9.15 -5.25 -9.72
CA PHE A 266 -7.68 -5.17 -9.75
C PHE A 266 -6.96 -6.49 -9.40
N PRO A 267 -5.65 -6.62 -9.70
CA PRO A 267 -4.83 -7.72 -9.15
C PRO A 267 -4.87 -7.75 -7.61
N ALA A 268 -4.55 -8.90 -7.02
CA ALA A 268 -4.33 -9.00 -5.59
C ALA A 268 -3.08 -8.20 -5.18
N GLN A 269 -3.21 -7.46 -4.09
CA GLN A 269 -2.06 -6.88 -3.41
C GLN A 269 -1.31 -8.02 -2.71
N VAL A 270 -0.01 -8.16 -2.98
CA VAL A 270 0.85 -9.22 -2.44
C VAL A 270 2.06 -8.61 -1.74
N ASN A 271 2.51 -9.19 -0.64
CA ASN A 271 3.70 -8.76 0.08
C ASN A 271 4.81 -9.82 0.03
N ASP A 272 5.97 -9.51 0.59
CA ASP A 272 7.16 -10.38 0.60
C ASP A 272 6.97 -11.69 1.38
N ARG A 273 5.93 -11.80 2.22
CA ARG A 273 5.61 -13.03 2.96
C ARG A 273 4.65 -13.95 2.19
N GLY A 274 4.17 -13.52 1.03
CA GLY A 274 3.13 -14.21 0.27
C GLY A 274 1.72 -13.99 0.81
N ASP A 275 1.53 -13.06 1.75
CA ASP A 275 0.18 -12.62 2.09
C ASP A 275 -0.44 -11.96 0.87
N TRP A 276 -1.75 -12.10 0.73
CA TRP A 276 -2.51 -11.47 -0.33
C TRP A 276 -3.81 -10.88 0.19
N ALA A 277 -4.23 -9.79 -0.46
CA ALA A 277 -5.58 -9.27 -0.35
C ALA A 277 -6.10 -8.83 -1.71
N PHE A 278 -7.40 -8.99 -1.94
CA PHE A 278 -8.04 -8.48 -3.16
C PHE A 278 -9.46 -8.02 -2.85
N LYS A 279 -9.97 -7.15 -3.71
CA LYS A 279 -11.38 -6.76 -3.70
C LYS A 279 -12.12 -7.51 -4.81
N GLY A 280 -13.30 -8.02 -4.49
CA GLY A 280 -14.15 -8.73 -5.43
C GLY A 280 -15.62 -8.45 -5.20
N TRP A 281 -16.43 -8.90 -6.16
CA TRP A 281 -17.88 -8.93 -6.07
C TRP A 281 -18.34 -10.37 -5.93
N ILE A 282 -19.33 -10.59 -5.07
CA ILE A 282 -19.99 -11.87 -4.89
C ILE A 282 -21.48 -11.74 -5.19
N LEU A 283 -22.05 -12.81 -5.74
CA LEU A 283 -23.46 -12.94 -6.04
C LEU A 283 -24.04 -14.05 -5.16
N THR A 284 -24.97 -13.70 -4.28
CA THR A 284 -25.69 -14.70 -3.46
C THR A 284 -26.62 -15.54 -4.34
N LEU A 285 -27.00 -16.73 -3.88
CA LEU A 285 -28.00 -17.55 -4.59
C LEU A 285 -29.36 -16.84 -4.77
N GLY A 286 -29.65 -15.83 -3.95
CA GLY A 286 -30.84 -14.97 -4.09
C GLY A 286 -30.68 -13.86 -5.14
N GLY A 287 -29.55 -13.76 -5.83
CA GLY A 287 -29.29 -12.76 -6.87
C GLY A 287 -28.88 -11.38 -6.34
N THR A 288 -28.42 -11.29 -5.09
CA THR A 288 -27.96 -10.02 -4.50
C THR A 288 -26.45 -9.90 -4.63
N TYR A 289 -25.98 -8.72 -5.08
CA TYR A 289 -24.57 -8.42 -5.22
C TYR A 289 -24.02 -7.81 -3.94
N HIS A 290 -22.87 -8.32 -3.50
CA HIS A 290 -22.10 -7.75 -2.40
C HIS A 290 -20.66 -7.51 -2.82
N THR A 291 -20.03 -6.57 -2.15
CA THR A 291 -18.60 -6.29 -2.30
C THR A 291 -17.88 -6.88 -1.09
N VAL A 292 -16.74 -7.50 -1.34
CA VAL A 292 -15.90 -8.11 -0.30
C VAL A 292 -14.45 -7.70 -0.54
N ILE A 293 -13.72 -7.45 0.54
CA ILE A 293 -12.27 -7.51 0.53
C ILE A 293 -11.90 -8.82 1.21
N ALA A 294 -11.19 -9.68 0.50
CA ALA A 294 -10.69 -10.94 1.02
C ALA A 294 -9.20 -10.82 1.33
N ARG A 295 -8.75 -11.42 2.43
CA ARG A 295 -7.34 -11.55 2.81
C ARG A 295 -7.07 -12.99 3.23
N ASN A 296 -6.06 -13.64 2.64
CA ASN A 296 -5.58 -14.96 3.03
C ASN A 296 -6.70 -15.99 3.32
N GLY A 297 -7.72 -16.02 2.46
CA GLY A 297 -8.84 -16.97 2.54
C GLY A 297 -9.97 -16.59 3.48
N ARG A 298 -9.96 -15.37 4.06
CA ARG A 298 -11.00 -14.87 4.97
C ARG A 298 -11.57 -13.54 4.49
N THR A 299 -12.81 -13.24 4.88
CA THR A 299 -13.36 -11.89 4.77
C THR A 299 -12.54 -10.95 5.63
N PHE A 300 -12.10 -9.85 5.04
CA PHE A 300 -11.49 -8.73 5.77
C PHE A 300 -12.49 -7.59 5.96
N PHE A 301 -13.34 -7.35 4.97
CA PHE A 301 -14.34 -6.29 4.94
C PHE A 301 -15.55 -6.76 4.14
N ASP A 302 -16.76 -6.59 4.68
CA ASP A 302 -18.01 -6.95 4.01
C ASP A 302 -19.03 -5.81 3.94
N GLY A 303 -19.89 -5.87 2.91
CA GLY A 303 -21.17 -5.15 2.89
C GLY A 303 -21.15 -3.67 2.51
N ASN A 304 -20.03 -2.95 2.60
CA ASN A 304 -19.96 -1.56 2.12
C ASN A 304 -19.32 -1.46 0.71
N PRO A 305 -20.10 -1.10 -0.33
CA PRO A 305 -19.63 -1.08 -1.72
C PRO A 305 -18.59 0.01 -2.00
N LEU A 306 -18.49 1.02 -1.13
CA LEU A 306 -17.52 2.11 -1.26
C LEU A 306 -16.13 1.72 -0.74
N ALA A 307 -16.01 0.62 0.00
CA ALA A 307 -14.73 0.15 0.47
C ALA A 307 -13.87 -0.33 -0.69
N ASN A 308 -12.66 0.20 -0.83
CA ASN A 308 -11.69 -0.19 -1.83
C ASN A 308 -10.38 -0.57 -1.14
N LEU A 309 -9.76 -1.63 -1.64
CA LEU A 309 -8.44 -2.05 -1.20
C LEU A 309 -7.39 -1.10 -1.79
N ILE A 310 -6.53 -0.56 -0.92
CA ILE A 310 -5.38 0.25 -1.32
C ILE A 310 -4.14 -0.63 -1.44
N GLY A 311 -3.91 -1.52 -0.47
CA GLY A 311 -2.65 -2.23 -0.33
C GLY A 311 -2.60 -3.17 0.86
N ILE A 312 -1.51 -3.95 0.93
CA ILE A 312 -1.09 -4.64 2.15
C ILE A 312 0.35 -4.28 2.48
N ASP A 313 0.69 -4.14 3.76
CA ASP A 313 2.08 -3.94 4.17
C ASP A 313 2.85 -5.27 4.33
N ALA A 314 4.13 -5.17 4.65
CA ALA A 314 5.00 -6.32 4.93
C ALA A 314 4.53 -7.22 6.09
N ARG A 315 3.61 -6.73 6.95
CA ARG A 315 3.00 -7.49 8.06
C ARG A 315 1.60 -8.01 7.73
N GLY A 316 1.16 -7.86 6.48
CA GLY A 316 -0.14 -8.33 5.99
C GLY A 316 -1.32 -7.46 6.45
N ALA A 317 -1.03 -6.24 6.95
CA ALA A 317 -2.07 -5.30 7.32
C ALA A 317 -2.70 -4.69 6.08
N VAL A 318 -4.03 -4.67 6.04
CA VAL A 318 -4.80 -4.16 4.91
C VAL A 318 -5.07 -2.68 5.08
N PHE A 319 -4.75 -1.94 4.03
CA PHE A 319 -5.07 -0.53 3.87
C PHE A 319 -6.25 -0.42 2.93
N SER A 320 -7.27 0.32 3.32
CA SER A 320 -8.48 0.50 2.53
C SER A 320 -9.02 1.92 2.62
N HIS A 321 -9.97 2.28 1.74
CA HIS A 321 -10.73 3.51 1.87
C HIS A 321 -12.22 3.29 1.61
N THR A 322 -13.08 4.02 2.30
CA THR A 322 -14.55 4.01 2.09
C THR A 322 -15.04 5.23 1.30
N GLY A 323 -14.13 5.93 0.63
CA GLY A 323 -14.38 7.23 -0.02
C GLY A 323 -14.41 8.42 0.97
N ALA A 324 -14.86 8.18 2.21
CA ALA A 324 -14.90 9.16 3.30
C ALA A 324 -13.82 8.94 4.37
N SER A 325 -13.14 7.80 4.37
CA SER A 325 -12.05 7.54 5.33
C SER A 325 -10.96 6.68 4.72
N LEU A 326 -9.72 6.90 5.15
CA LEU A 326 -8.62 5.95 4.97
C LEU A 326 -8.56 5.07 6.22
N LEU A 327 -8.44 3.76 6.03
CA LEU A 327 -8.49 2.78 7.10
C LEU A 327 -7.28 1.86 7.06
N ILE A 328 -6.89 1.38 8.24
CA ILE A 328 -5.95 0.28 8.46
C ILE A 328 -6.66 -0.75 9.31
N GLU A 329 -6.75 -2.01 8.86
CA GLU A 329 -7.47 -3.05 9.61
C GLU A 329 -8.90 -2.60 10.01
N GLU A 330 -9.56 -1.87 9.10
CA GLU A 330 -10.88 -1.22 9.28
C GLU A 330 -10.95 -0.10 10.32
N GLN A 331 -9.84 0.26 10.94
CA GLN A 331 -9.78 1.40 11.84
C GLN A 331 -9.52 2.67 11.02
N PRO A 332 -10.41 3.67 11.08
CA PRO A 332 -10.19 4.91 10.39
C PRO A 332 -8.97 5.62 10.98
N VAL A 333 -8.01 5.97 10.13
CA VAL A 333 -6.85 6.79 10.50
C VAL A 333 -6.92 8.19 9.93
N VAL A 334 -7.74 8.38 8.90
CA VAL A 334 -8.09 9.69 8.34
C VAL A 334 -9.59 9.68 8.05
N THR A 335 -10.34 10.65 8.57
CA THR A 335 -11.79 10.74 8.42
C THR A 335 -12.22 12.05 7.78
N TYR A 336 -13.28 12.00 6.97
CA TYR A 336 -13.93 13.17 6.40
C TYR A 336 -14.68 14.00 7.47
N PRO A 337 -14.71 15.36 7.37
CA PRO A 337 -14.08 16.18 6.34
C PRO A 337 -12.56 16.19 6.46
N PHE A 338 -11.88 16.13 5.32
CA PHE A 338 -10.43 16.17 5.28
C PHE A 338 -9.95 17.61 5.46
N GLU A 339 -9.15 17.83 6.48
CA GLU A 339 -8.33 19.03 6.61
C GLU A 339 -7.14 18.89 5.66
N VAL A 340 -7.06 19.77 4.67
CA VAL A 340 -6.05 19.74 3.60
C VAL A 340 -5.20 20.99 3.70
N ASP A 341 -3.89 20.80 3.73
CA ASP A 341 -2.90 21.86 3.54
C ASP A 341 -2.58 21.96 2.04
N ILE A 342 -3.09 23.03 1.42
CA ILE A 342 -3.00 23.30 -0.02
C ILE A 342 -1.71 24.05 -0.35
N ASP A 343 -1.22 24.90 0.56
CA ASP A 343 -0.05 25.75 0.32
C ASP A 343 1.28 25.15 0.83
N GLY A 344 1.21 24.07 1.61
CA GLY A 344 2.34 23.31 2.12
C GLY A 344 3.00 23.93 3.35
N ASP A 345 2.33 24.82 4.07
CA ASP A 345 2.89 25.47 5.28
C ASP A 345 2.78 24.60 6.55
N GLY A 346 2.12 23.44 6.44
CA GLY A 346 1.87 22.49 7.52
C GLY A 346 0.56 22.73 8.28
N VAL A 347 -0.24 23.72 7.86
CA VAL A 347 -1.51 24.10 8.48
C VAL A 347 -2.65 23.89 7.47
N PRO A 348 -3.73 23.19 7.86
CA PRO A 348 -4.90 23.06 6.99
C PRO A 348 -5.54 24.40 6.59
N ASP A 349 -5.85 24.55 5.31
CA ASP A 349 -6.53 25.73 4.78
C ASP A 349 -8.02 25.76 5.15
N PRO A 350 -8.53 26.87 5.71
CA PRO A 350 -9.96 27.02 6.00
C PRO A 350 -10.84 26.82 4.76
N GLY A 351 -11.70 25.81 4.79
CA GLY A 351 -12.59 25.49 3.67
C GLY A 351 -11.95 24.66 2.55
N GLY A 352 -10.66 24.35 2.67
CA GLY A 352 -9.98 23.35 1.86
C GLY A 352 -10.52 21.95 2.14
N GLY A 353 -10.50 21.08 1.13
CA GLY A 353 -10.91 19.69 1.29
C GLY A 353 -10.70 18.87 0.04
N LEU A 354 -10.98 17.58 0.12
CA LEU A 354 -11.03 16.69 -1.04
C LEU A 354 -12.46 16.31 -1.39
N CYS A 355 -12.69 16.08 -2.68
CA CYS A 355 -13.97 15.60 -3.20
C CYS A 355 -14.25 14.14 -2.87
N SER A 356 -13.20 13.33 -2.88
CA SER A 356 -13.24 11.91 -2.54
C SER A 356 -11.82 11.45 -2.28
N LEU A 357 -11.64 10.32 -1.61
CA LEU A 357 -10.32 9.67 -1.51
C LEU A 357 -9.91 8.92 -2.79
N GLY A 358 -10.29 9.46 -3.96
CA GLY A 358 -10.11 8.82 -5.26
C GLY A 358 -11.09 7.66 -5.44
N SER A 359 -11.62 7.49 -6.65
CA SER A 359 -12.52 6.37 -6.95
C SER A 359 -11.76 5.12 -7.43
N TYR A 360 -10.52 5.24 -7.95
CA TYR A 360 -9.78 4.11 -8.54
C TYR A 360 -8.23 4.19 -8.51
N ASP A 361 -7.64 5.30 -8.06
CA ASP A 361 -6.20 5.62 -8.26
C ASP A 361 -5.45 5.82 -6.92
N THR A 362 -5.70 4.95 -5.94
CA THR A 362 -4.96 4.92 -4.67
C THR A 362 -3.80 3.95 -4.76
N ALA A 363 -2.60 4.42 -4.43
CA ALA A 363 -1.42 3.58 -4.39
C ALA A 363 -1.29 2.93 -3.01
N PRO A 364 -0.79 1.67 -2.92
CA PRO A 364 -0.38 1.08 -1.64
C PRO A 364 0.52 2.03 -0.86
N PRO A 365 0.52 2.00 0.48
CA PRO A 365 1.52 2.72 1.24
C PRO A 365 2.92 2.28 0.81
N SER A 366 3.84 3.24 0.70
CA SER A 366 5.26 2.93 0.56
C SER A 366 5.78 2.18 1.80
N VAL A 367 6.97 1.59 1.72
CA VAL A 367 7.61 0.89 2.87
C VAL A 367 7.68 1.77 4.12
N ASP A 368 7.78 3.09 3.92
CA ASP A 368 7.81 4.10 4.99
C ASP A 368 6.42 4.43 5.56
N GLY A 369 5.36 3.73 5.15
CA GLY A 369 3.98 3.90 5.64
C GLY A 369 3.24 5.11 5.06
N GLN A 370 3.83 5.83 4.10
CA GLN A 370 3.18 6.96 3.45
C GLN A 370 2.26 6.51 2.33
N THR A 371 1.06 7.08 2.31
CA THR A 371 0.06 6.86 1.27
C THR A 371 -0.06 8.13 0.42
N VAL A 372 0.23 7.99 -0.86
CA VAL A 372 0.11 9.06 -1.85
C VAL A 372 -0.94 8.62 -2.87
N PHE A 373 -1.86 9.50 -3.21
CA PHE A 373 -2.96 9.16 -4.09
C PHE A 373 -3.40 10.36 -4.92
N LYS A 374 -4.11 10.07 -6.02
CA LYS A 374 -4.70 11.10 -6.85
C LYS A 374 -6.11 11.43 -6.37
N SER A 375 -6.45 12.71 -6.33
CA SER A 375 -7.78 13.19 -5.95
C SER A 375 -8.12 14.50 -6.68
N ARG A 376 -9.20 15.16 -6.27
CA ARG A 376 -9.59 16.50 -6.68
C ARG A 376 -9.86 17.35 -5.46
N LEU A 377 -9.48 18.62 -5.54
CA LEU A 377 -9.73 19.57 -4.48
C LEU A 377 -11.21 19.94 -4.46
N ARG A 378 -11.65 20.32 -3.26
CA ARG A 378 -12.92 20.98 -3.05
C ARG A 378 -12.64 22.41 -2.63
N GLU A 379 -13.03 23.34 -3.47
CA GLU A 379 -12.90 24.78 -3.23
C GLU A 379 -14.31 25.39 -3.24
N MET A 380 -14.63 26.25 -2.27
CA MET A 380 -15.96 26.89 -2.17
C MET A 380 -17.13 25.90 -2.23
N ASN A 381 -17.00 24.73 -1.59
CA ASN A 381 -17.97 23.62 -1.61
C ASN A 381 -18.24 22.99 -2.98
N GLN A 382 -17.39 23.22 -3.98
CA GLN A 382 -17.48 22.57 -5.29
C GLN A 382 -16.21 21.79 -5.60
N CYS A 383 -16.38 20.67 -6.30
CA CYS A 383 -15.26 19.89 -6.78
C CYS A 383 -14.59 20.57 -7.97
N THR A 384 -13.28 20.72 -7.88
CA THR A 384 -12.47 21.12 -9.04
C THR A 384 -12.54 20.02 -10.11
N PHE A 385 -12.27 20.40 -11.35
CA PHE A 385 -12.04 19.42 -12.42
C PHE A 385 -10.58 18.96 -12.46
N ASP A 386 -9.68 19.79 -11.93
CA ASP A 386 -8.24 19.59 -11.90
C ASP A 386 -7.87 18.47 -10.91
N ASP A 387 -7.05 17.53 -11.39
CA ASP A 387 -6.49 16.47 -10.55
C ASP A 387 -5.33 17.00 -9.68
N VAL A 388 -5.18 16.41 -8.49
CA VAL A 388 -4.09 16.67 -7.56
C VAL A 388 -3.44 15.38 -7.07
N ILE A 389 -2.14 15.42 -6.80
CA ILE A 389 -1.46 14.40 -5.99
C ILE A 389 -1.44 14.91 -4.56
N VAL A 390 -1.95 14.09 -3.66
CA VAL A 390 -1.96 14.36 -2.22
C VAL A 390 -1.25 13.26 -1.46
N ARG A 391 -0.71 13.62 -0.30
CA ARG A 391 -0.14 12.68 0.65
C ARG A 391 -0.96 12.72 1.93
N ALA A 392 -1.42 11.56 2.37
CA ALA A 392 -1.89 11.42 3.74
C ALA A 392 -0.70 11.29 4.70
N ARG A 393 -0.89 11.73 5.95
CA ARG A 393 0.04 11.42 7.05
C ARG A 393 0.40 9.92 7.04
N PRO A 394 1.61 9.57 7.51
CA PRO A 394 2.00 8.18 7.67
C PRO A 394 0.90 7.44 8.43
N MET A 395 0.31 6.44 7.78
CA MET A 395 -0.74 5.61 8.38
C MET A 395 -0.15 4.79 9.54
N ARG A 396 1.18 4.65 9.56
CA ARG A 396 1.98 3.98 10.57
C ARG A 396 3.15 4.87 11.00
N ILE A 397 3.44 4.93 12.30
CA ILE A 397 4.59 5.64 12.88
C ILE A 397 5.63 4.73 13.54
N ASP A 398 5.39 3.41 13.58
CA ASP A 398 6.34 2.45 14.16
C ASP A 398 7.34 1.83 13.20
N VAL A 399 8.43 1.36 13.81
CA VAL A 399 9.43 0.45 13.25
C VAL A 399 9.30 -0.91 13.94
N PRO A 400 9.26 -2.03 13.22
CA PRO A 400 9.19 -3.36 13.82
C PRO A 400 10.45 -3.68 14.63
N ILE A 401 10.27 -4.42 15.72
CA ILE A 401 11.33 -4.88 16.63
C ILE A 401 11.48 -6.40 16.61
N CYS A 402 10.35 -7.11 16.62
CA CYS A 402 10.31 -8.56 16.45
C CYS A 402 8.95 -9.01 15.92
N GLU A 403 8.93 -10.19 15.30
CA GLU A 403 7.70 -10.84 14.87
C GLU A 403 7.01 -11.59 16.01
N GLY A 404 5.68 -11.72 15.90
CA GLY A 404 4.89 -12.59 16.78
C GLY A 404 5.10 -14.08 16.46
N VAL A 405 4.81 -14.94 17.42
CA VAL A 405 4.76 -16.41 17.20
C VAL A 405 3.32 -16.79 16.83
N PRO A 406 3.09 -17.73 15.88
CA PRO A 406 1.76 -18.22 15.58
C PRO A 406 0.96 -18.59 16.83
N ASN A 407 -0.28 -18.12 16.91
CA ASN A 407 -1.21 -18.44 17.97
C ASN A 407 -2.20 -19.54 17.53
N SER A 408 -3.22 -19.83 18.34
CA SER A 408 -4.24 -20.85 18.03
C SER A 408 -5.01 -20.63 16.71
N THR A 409 -4.99 -19.43 16.15
CA THR A 409 -5.58 -19.14 14.82
C THR A 409 -4.71 -19.61 13.66
N GLY A 410 -3.47 -20.05 13.94
CA GLY A 410 -2.45 -20.43 12.96
C GLY A 410 -1.61 -19.25 12.45
N GLN A 411 -1.95 -18.01 12.83
CA GLN A 411 -1.23 -16.80 12.44
C GLN A 411 -0.63 -16.09 13.67
N PRO A 412 0.49 -15.37 13.53
CA PRO A 412 1.03 -14.57 14.61
C PRO A 412 0.16 -13.32 14.87
N GLY A 413 -0.02 -12.95 16.14
CA GLY A 413 -0.62 -11.66 16.48
C GLY A 413 0.27 -10.50 16.02
N GLN A 414 -0.33 -9.46 15.46
CA GLN A 414 0.37 -8.32 14.88
C GLN A 414 0.04 -7.02 15.63
N LEU A 415 0.91 -6.03 15.50
CA LEU A 415 0.79 -4.70 16.12
C LEU A 415 1.23 -3.63 15.12
N ILE A 416 0.39 -2.63 14.93
CA ILE A 416 0.71 -1.37 14.23
C ILE A 416 0.56 -0.23 15.24
N VAL A 417 1.44 0.76 15.19
CA VAL A 417 1.27 2.02 15.89
C VAL A 417 0.94 3.10 14.89
N GLY A 418 -0.24 3.69 15.03
CA GLY A 418 -0.71 4.82 14.22
C GLY A 418 -0.81 6.12 15.03
N GLY A 419 -1.15 7.20 14.33
CA GLY A 419 -1.25 8.55 14.89
C GLY A 419 -0.04 9.41 14.55
N THR A 420 0.45 10.20 15.50
CA THR A 420 1.59 11.12 15.34
C THR A 420 2.76 10.73 16.23
N SER A 421 3.97 10.93 15.72
CA SER A 421 5.19 10.81 16.54
C SER A 421 5.45 12.05 17.40
N ARG A 422 4.70 13.14 17.22
CA ARG A 422 4.93 14.40 17.95
C ARG A 422 4.38 14.27 19.37
N ALA A 423 5.25 14.31 20.37
CA ALA A 423 4.87 14.03 21.75
C ALA A 423 3.78 14.98 22.27
N LEU A 424 3.79 16.24 21.81
CA LEU A 424 2.85 17.29 22.23
C LEU A 424 1.43 17.11 21.67
N GLU A 425 1.26 16.37 20.58
CA GLU A 425 -0.06 16.13 19.99
C GLU A 425 -0.83 15.01 20.72
N ASN A 426 -0.12 14.16 21.48
CA ASN A 426 -0.70 13.09 22.31
C ASN A 426 -1.69 12.18 21.55
N GLU A 427 -1.37 11.87 20.30
CA GLU A 427 -2.23 11.09 19.41
C GLU A 427 -1.49 9.82 18.99
N VAL A 428 -1.40 8.84 19.88
CA VAL A 428 -0.81 7.52 19.59
C VAL A 428 -1.84 6.43 19.84
N SER A 429 -1.97 5.51 18.88
CA SER A 429 -2.88 4.38 18.99
C SER A 429 -2.20 3.09 18.54
N LEU A 430 -2.36 2.05 19.33
CA LEU A 430 -1.99 0.67 19.00
C LEU A 430 -3.15 0.00 18.30
N GLN A 431 -2.93 -0.53 17.10
CA GLN A 431 -3.87 -1.36 16.36
C GLN A 431 -3.35 -2.79 16.36
N LEU A 432 -4.18 -3.72 16.80
CA LEU A 432 -3.84 -5.13 16.94
C LEU A 432 -4.74 -5.96 16.04
N PHE A 433 -4.18 -7.00 15.42
CA PHE A 433 -4.91 -7.91 14.55
C PHE A 433 -4.26 -9.30 14.54
N GLY A 434 -5.00 -10.29 14.04
CA GLY A 434 -4.55 -11.68 14.06
C GLY A 434 -4.57 -12.31 15.47
N LEU A 435 -5.37 -11.78 16.38
CA LEU A 435 -5.57 -12.34 17.72
C LEU A 435 -6.66 -13.43 17.71
N PRO A 436 -6.71 -14.35 18.68
CA PRO A 436 -7.88 -15.19 18.86
C PRO A 436 -9.12 -14.32 19.17
N GLU A 437 -10.25 -14.64 18.55
CA GLU A 437 -11.52 -13.95 18.79
C GLU A 437 -11.89 -13.99 20.28
N SER A 438 -12.43 -12.88 20.80
CA SER A 438 -12.85 -12.75 22.20
C SER A 438 -11.74 -12.99 23.23
N ALA A 439 -10.46 -12.90 22.84
CA ALA A 439 -9.33 -13.05 23.75
C ALA A 439 -9.16 -11.80 24.65
N PRO A 440 -9.05 -11.96 25.98
CA PRO A 440 -8.58 -10.89 26.87
C PRO A 440 -7.14 -10.48 26.56
N CYS A 441 -6.90 -9.17 26.47
CA CYS A 441 -5.65 -8.56 26.03
C CYS A 441 -5.28 -7.35 26.89
N TYR A 442 -3.98 -7.02 26.95
CA TYR A 442 -3.51 -5.72 27.43
C TYR A 442 -2.20 -5.31 26.73
N ALA A 443 -2.00 -4.00 26.62
CA ALA A 443 -0.78 -3.42 26.06
C ALA A 443 0.38 -3.39 27.08
N LEU A 444 1.58 -3.51 26.54
CA LEU A 444 2.87 -3.42 27.21
C LEU A 444 3.66 -2.27 26.61
N LEU A 445 4.35 -1.52 27.47
CA LEU A 445 5.12 -0.34 27.11
C LEU A 445 6.50 -0.47 27.75
N SER A 446 7.55 -0.04 27.06
CA SER A 446 8.89 0.06 27.62
C SER A 446 9.70 1.15 26.92
N ARG A 447 10.78 1.62 27.57
CA ARG A 447 11.84 2.43 26.97
C ARG A 447 13.01 1.61 26.43
N SER A 448 12.92 0.28 26.49
CA SER A 448 13.98 -0.62 26.04
C SER A 448 13.42 -1.83 25.31
N ALA A 449 14.06 -2.17 24.19
CA ALA A 449 13.92 -3.50 23.59
C ALA A 449 14.53 -4.55 24.52
N GLY A 450 14.07 -5.79 24.36
CA GLY A 450 14.61 -6.94 25.07
C GLY A 450 14.21 -8.22 24.36
N PHE A 451 14.56 -9.36 24.95
CA PHE A 451 14.06 -10.65 24.47
C PHE A 451 13.98 -11.64 25.63
N ALA A 452 12.79 -12.18 25.85
CA ALA A 452 12.55 -13.31 26.71
C ALA A 452 11.68 -14.31 25.97
N ALA A 453 12.22 -15.51 25.72
CA ALA A 453 11.46 -16.58 25.10
C ALA A 453 10.45 -17.16 26.09
N ASN A 454 9.21 -17.34 25.62
CA ASN A 454 8.13 -18.05 26.33
C ASN A 454 7.92 -17.65 27.81
N PRO A 455 7.89 -16.35 28.15
CA PRO A 455 7.89 -15.93 29.55
C PRO A 455 6.57 -16.32 30.23
N GLY A 456 6.68 -16.86 31.44
CA GLY A 456 5.50 -17.27 32.23
C GLY A 456 4.67 -18.38 31.58
N GLY A 457 5.26 -19.20 30.70
CA GLY A 457 4.56 -20.28 29.98
C GLY A 457 3.80 -19.83 28.73
N SER A 458 4.03 -18.59 28.26
CA SER A 458 3.50 -18.09 26.99
C SER A 458 4.06 -18.88 25.80
N GLN A 459 3.27 -19.04 24.73
CA GLN A 459 3.76 -19.56 23.45
C GLN A 459 4.57 -18.53 22.67
N GLY A 460 4.31 -17.24 22.93
CA GLY A 460 5.01 -16.13 22.30
C GLY A 460 6.26 -15.69 23.03
N ASN A 461 6.98 -14.78 22.38
CA ASN A 461 8.19 -14.14 22.91
C ASN A 461 7.88 -12.70 23.35
N LEU A 462 8.42 -12.30 24.50
CA LEU A 462 8.39 -10.91 24.95
C LEU A 462 9.62 -10.20 24.40
N CYS A 463 9.42 -9.15 23.61
CA CYS A 463 10.50 -8.42 22.93
C CYS A 463 10.78 -7.05 23.56
N LEU A 464 10.25 -6.83 24.77
CA LEU A 464 10.50 -5.64 25.58
C LEU A 464 11.46 -5.99 26.72
N GLY A 465 12.30 -5.04 27.10
CA GLY A 465 13.27 -5.16 28.19
C GLY A 465 13.10 -4.06 29.23
N GLY A 466 13.99 -4.05 30.23
CA GLY A 466 14.01 -3.01 31.26
C GLY A 466 12.72 -2.96 32.11
N GLY A 467 12.30 -1.74 32.46
CA GLY A 467 11.05 -1.51 33.20
C GLY A 467 9.84 -1.56 32.27
N ILE A 468 9.09 -2.67 32.30
CA ILE A 468 7.93 -2.87 31.41
C ILE A 468 6.63 -2.45 32.11
N GLY A 469 6.01 -1.39 31.60
CA GLY A 469 4.66 -0.98 31.97
C GLY A 469 3.62 -1.96 31.42
N ARG A 470 2.64 -2.33 32.27
CA ARG A 470 1.52 -3.20 31.89
C ARG A 470 0.21 -2.46 32.04
N MET A 471 -0.51 -2.21 30.95
CA MET A 471 -1.79 -1.49 30.97
C MET A 471 -2.96 -2.38 31.44
N VAL A 472 -2.81 -3.02 32.60
CA VAL A 472 -3.79 -3.99 33.15
C VAL A 472 -5.10 -3.34 33.60
N LEU A 473 -5.13 -2.02 33.79
CA LEU A 473 -6.36 -1.28 34.08
C LEU A 473 -7.13 -0.92 32.80
N SER A 474 -6.53 -1.15 31.64
CA SER A 474 -7.10 -0.95 30.31
C SER A 474 -7.13 -2.27 29.56
N LEU A 475 -7.55 -3.34 30.25
CA LEU A 475 -7.84 -4.63 29.62
C LEU A 475 -8.89 -4.45 28.54
N PHE A 476 -8.66 -5.05 27.39
CA PHE A 476 -9.62 -5.09 26.30
C PHE A 476 -9.83 -6.53 25.83
N VAL A 477 -10.90 -6.76 25.09
CA VAL A 477 -11.21 -8.06 24.50
C VAL A 477 -11.11 -7.92 22.99
N ALA A 478 -10.41 -8.84 22.34
CA ALA A 478 -10.32 -8.86 20.88
C ALA A 478 -11.72 -9.08 20.27
N GLY A 479 -12.05 -8.32 19.22
CA GLY A 479 -13.34 -8.41 18.53
C GLY A 479 -13.51 -9.69 17.72
N ALA A 480 -14.64 -9.77 16.99
CA ALA A 480 -15.05 -10.92 16.18
C ALA A 480 -14.02 -11.37 15.13
N GLU A 481 -13.13 -10.48 14.71
CA GLU A 481 -12.06 -10.76 13.73
C GLU A 481 -10.66 -10.79 14.34
N GLY A 482 -10.57 -10.91 15.67
CA GLY A 482 -9.28 -10.94 16.34
C GLY A 482 -8.55 -9.60 16.33
N ARG A 483 -9.31 -8.49 16.32
CA ARG A 483 -8.78 -7.11 16.30
C ARG A 483 -8.95 -6.40 17.63
N GLY A 484 -8.09 -5.44 17.90
CA GLY A 484 -8.20 -4.56 19.06
C GLY A 484 -7.53 -3.21 18.82
N GLN A 485 -7.90 -2.22 19.64
CA GLN A 485 -7.30 -0.90 19.61
C GLN A 485 -7.02 -0.42 21.03
N VAL A 486 -5.87 0.22 21.24
CA VAL A 486 -5.51 0.86 22.51
C VAL A 486 -4.94 2.25 22.25
N THR A 487 -5.63 3.29 22.72
CA THR A 487 -5.10 4.65 22.73
C THR A 487 -4.05 4.80 23.84
N ILE A 488 -2.94 5.44 23.51
CA ILE A 488 -1.83 5.69 24.42
C ILE A 488 -1.81 7.16 24.80
N ASP A 489 -1.92 7.42 26.11
CA ASP A 489 -1.70 8.76 26.67
C ASP A 489 -0.20 8.96 26.94
N LEU A 490 0.45 9.68 26.03
CA LEU A 490 1.86 10.07 26.13
C LEU A 490 2.15 10.92 27.36
N THR A 491 1.15 11.56 27.98
CA THR A 491 1.35 12.33 29.22
C THR A 491 1.35 11.45 30.47
N ALA A 492 0.88 10.20 30.34
CA ALA A 492 0.76 9.22 31.41
C ALA A 492 1.16 7.81 30.94
N MET A 493 2.38 7.68 30.44
CA MET A 493 2.97 6.39 30.07
C MET A 493 3.24 5.56 31.32
N ARG A 494 2.74 4.33 31.34
CA ARG A 494 2.93 3.45 32.50
C ARG A 494 4.32 2.82 32.51
N GLU A 495 4.94 2.83 33.69
CA GLU A 495 6.16 2.09 34.03
C GLU A 495 5.90 1.23 35.28
N PRO A 496 6.78 0.27 35.64
CA PRO A 496 6.59 -0.55 36.84
C PRO A 496 6.44 0.25 38.13
N THR A 497 7.07 1.41 38.22
CA THR A 497 7.13 2.26 39.42
C THR A 497 6.15 3.44 39.41
N GLY A 498 5.37 3.64 38.34
CA GLY A 498 4.44 4.77 38.25
C GLY A 498 4.08 5.16 36.82
N TYR A 499 3.70 6.42 36.64
CA TYR A 499 3.43 7.02 35.34
C TYR A 499 4.50 8.07 35.04
N VAL A 500 4.89 8.18 33.77
CA VAL A 500 5.83 9.17 33.26
C VAL A 500 5.27 9.81 32.00
N ALA A 501 5.55 11.09 31.79
CA ALA A 501 5.28 11.72 30.50
C ALA A 501 6.39 11.36 29.51
N ALA A 502 6.02 10.98 28.30
CA ALA A 502 6.95 10.80 27.20
C ALA A 502 7.48 12.15 26.72
N MET A 503 8.76 12.19 26.34
CA MET A 503 9.42 13.40 25.89
C MET A 503 9.85 13.30 24.42
N PRO A 504 9.91 14.42 23.68
CA PRO A 504 10.58 14.48 22.39
C PRO A 504 12.00 13.90 22.44
N GLY A 505 12.36 13.14 21.42
CA GLY A 505 13.61 12.38 21.31
C GLY A 505 13.62 11.02 22.01
N GLU A 506 12.61 10.70 22.83
CA GLU A 506 12.51 9.37 23.45
C GLU A 506 12.04 8.31 22.48
N ARG A 507 12.56 7.09 22.66
CA ARG A 507 12.06 5.90 21.97
C ARG A 507 11.24 5.03 22.91
N TRP A 508 10.00 4.78 22.52
CA TRP A 508 9.07 3.90 23.23
C TRP A 508 8.80 2.64 22.44
N TYR A 509 8.66 1.53 23.14
CA TYR A 509 8.47 0.19 22.60
C TYR A 509 7.15 -0.37 23.08
N PHE A 510 6.42 -0.97 22.16
CA PHE A 510 5.06 -1.45 22.35
C PHE A 510 4.97 -2.92 21.96
N GLN A 511 4.22 -3.68 22.75
CA GLN A 511 3.82 -5.05 22.45
C GLN A 511 2.49 -5.29 23.15
N ALA A 512 1.71 -6.30 22.76
CA ALA A 512 0.56 -6.71 23.54
C ALA A 512 0.67 -8.17 23.95
N TRP A 513 0.16 -8.44 25.14
CA TRP A 513 -0.08 -9.79 25.62
C TRP A 513 -1.57 -10.11 25.44
N TYR A 514 -1.86 -11.35 25.08
CA TYR A 514 -3.24 -11.83 24.97
C TYR A 514 -3.38 -13.28 25.42
N ARG A 515 -4.59 -13.63 25.85
CA ARG A 515 -4.97 -15.02 26.11
C ARG A 515 -5.06 -15.81 24.82
N ASP A 516 -4.64 -17.05 24.89
CA ASP A 516 -4.65 -17.97 23.76
C ASP A 516 -4.96 -19.40 24.26
N SER A 517 -5.25 -20.32 23.35
CA SER A 517 -5.53 -21.72 23.67
C SER A 517 -5.05 -22.67 22.58
N LEU A 518 -4.05 -23.49 22.87
CA LEU A 518 -3.58 -24.50 21.90
C LEU A 518 -4.14 -25.87 22.27
N SER A 519 -4.87 -26.48 21.33
CA SER A 519 -5.50 -27.79 21.52
C SER A 519 -6.34 -27.87 22.80
N GLY A 520 -7.08 -26.80 23.12
CA GLY A 520 -7.94 -26.70 24.31
C GLY A 520 -7.21 -26.41 25.63
N THR A 521 -5.88 -26.30 25.64
CA THR A 521 -5.11 -25.91 26.83
C THR A 521 -4.91 -24.40 26.86
N ALA A 522 -5.34 -23.76 27.95
CA ALA A 522 -5.18 -22.33 28.15
C ALA A 522 -3.70 -21.95 28.22
N THR A 523 -3.32 -20.91 27.48
CA THR A 523 -1.97 -20.34 27.44
C THR A 523 -2.06 -18.82 27.30
N SER A 524 -1.01 -18.21 26.78
CA SER A 524 -0.99 -16.84 26.30
C SER A 524 -0.02 -16.72 25.14
N ASN A 525 -0.08 -15.61 24.44
CA ASN A 525 0.87 -15.27 23.40
C ASN A 525 1.10 -13.75 23.38
N PHE A 526 2.05 -13.30 22.58
CA PHE A 526 2.37 -11.89 22.37
C PHE A 526 2.21 -11.53 20.90
N THR A 527 1.91 -10.27 20.63
CA THR A 527 1.97 -9.75 19.27
C THR A 527 3.42 -9.56 18.83
N ALA A 528 3.63 -9.23 17.56
CA ALA A 528 4.82 -8.49 17.15
C ALA A 528 5.05 -7.28 18.05
N ALA A 529 6.31 -6.85 18.16
CA ALA A 529 6.70 -5.67 18.91
C ALA A 529 7.19 -4.56 17.97
N SER A 530 6.97 -3.33 18.39
CA SER A 530 7.18 -2.13 17.59
C SER A 530 7.80 -1.01 18.42
N ALA A 531 8.58 -0.16 17.79
CA ALA A 531 9.14 1.04 18.42
C ALA A 531 8.70 2.30 17.69
N VAL A 532 8.49 3.36 18.46
CA VAL A 532 8.24 4.72 17.96
C VAL A 532 9.30 5.64 18.54
N LEU A 533 9.94 6.42 17.68
CA LEU A 533 10.71 7.59 18.10
C LEU A 533 9.75 8.77 18.18
N LEU A 534 9.62 9.37 19.35
CA LEU A 534 8.80 10.56 19.55
C LEU A 534 9.63 11.80 19.26
N ASN A 535 9.02 12.81 18.63
CA ASN A 535 9.69 14.01 18.13
C ASN A 535 9.10 15.29 18.71
#